data_AF-A0A2P8HRA9-F1
#
_entry.id   AF-A0A2P8HRA9-F1
#
_cell.length_a   1.000
_cell.length_b   1.000
_cell.length_c   1.000
_cell.angle_alpha   90.00
_cell.angle_beta   90.00
_cell.angle_gamma   90.00
#
_symmetry.space_group_name_H-M   'P 1'
#
loop_
_entity.id
_entity.type
_entity.pdbx_description
1 polymer ?
#
loop_
_entity_poly.entity_id
_entity_poly.type
_entity_poly.pdbx_seq_one_letter_code
_entity_poly.pdbx_strand_id
1 'polypeptide(L)'
;MQELIQQLQEKAGLTAEQAAQSIDVIKEYVKGKLPPFIAGTVDNWFAGMSDKAEGKKAGLMDQASDFLDNVKDKAEDWAEEAKDKVSDFFNKDKKGA
;
A
#
# COMPACT_ATOMS: atom_id res chain seq x y z
N MET A 1 -7.71 10.21 6.78
CA MET A 1 -6.88 10.34 8.01
C MET A 1 -6.95 9.06 8.83
N GLN A 2 -8.03 8.29 8.72
CA GLN A 2 -8.22 7.05 9.46
C GLN A 2 -7.10 6.01 9.25
N GLU A 3 -6.56 5.84 8.04
CA GLU A 3 -5.44 4.91 7.83
C GLU A 3 -4.17 5.32 8.60
N LEU A 4 -3.83 6.61 8.63
CA LEU A 4 -2.68 7.11 9.41
C LEU A 4 -2.91 6.94 10.90
N ILE A 5 -4.12 7.24 11.37
CA ILE A 5 -4.51 7.03 12.76
C ILE A 5 -4.34 5.54 13.10
N GLN A 6 -4.91 4.63 12.32
CA GLN A 6 -4.73 3.18 12.54
C GLN A 6 -3.26 2.76 12.55
N GLN A 7 -2.45 3.21 11.60
CA GLN A 7 -1.02 2.89 11.61
C GLN A 7 -0.29 3.41 12.85
N LEU A 8 -0.63 4.60 13.33
CA LEU A 8 -0.08 5.17 14.56
C LEU A 8 -0.56 4.39 15.81
N GLN A 9 -1.80 3.94 15.83
CA GLN A 9 -2.31 3.09 16.90
C GLN A 9 -1.62 1.72 16.90
N GLU A 10 -1.52 1.06 15.75
CA GLU A 10 -0.96 -0.29 15.61
C GLU A 10 0.56 -0.33 15.80
N LYS A 11 1.28 0.63 15.21
CA LYS A 11 2.75 0.62 15.21
C LYS A 11 3.38 1.38 16.36
N ALA A 12 2.72 2.45 16.82
CA ALA A 12 3.23 3.29 17.90
C ALA A 12 2.43 3.15 19.21
N GLY A 13 1.37 2.34 19.23
CA GLY A 13 0.57 2.10 20.43
C GLY A 13 -0.21 3.33 20.90
N LEU A 14 -0.43 4.31 20.01
CA LEU A 14 -1.15 5.54 20.37
C LEU A 14 -2.64 5.29 20.51
N THR A 15 -3.33 6.11 21.32
CA THR A 15 -4.79 6.20 21.24
C THR A 15 -5.21 6.97 19.99
N ALA A 16 -6.47 6.86 19.59
CA ALA A 16 -6.99 7.58 18.41
C ALA A 16 -6.82 9.10 18.55
N GLU A 17 -7.06 9.66 19.75
CA GLU A 17 -6.83 11.08 20.04
C GLU A 17 -5.35 11.44 19.96
N GLN A 18 -4.46 10.63 20.53
CA GLN A 18 -3.01 10.88 20.48
C GLN A 18 -2.48 10.81 19.04
N ALA A 19 -3.01 9.89 18.22
CA ALA A 19 -2.65 9.77 16.82
C ALA A 19 -3.12 10.99 16.02
N ALA A 20 -4.35 11.46 16.24
CA ALA A 20 -4.86 12.69 15.61
C ALA A 20 -4.02 13.91 16.00
N GLN A 21 -3.73 14.09 17.29
CA GLN A 21 -2.86 15.16 17.78
C GLN A 21 -1.43 15.06 17.21
N SER A 22 -0.89 13.85 17.08
CA SER A 22 0.44 13.64 16.48
C SER A 22 0.48 14.09 15.03
N ILE A 23 -0.58 13.82 14.25
CA ILE A 23 -0.69 14.26 12.86
C ILE A 23 -0.70 15.80 12.78
N ASP A 24 -1.42 16.47 13.67
CA ASP A 24 -1.45 17.94 13.74
C ASP A 24 -0.09 18.53 14.10
N VAL A 25 0.60 17.97 15.11
CA VAL A 25 1.95 18.41 15.50
C VAL A 25 2.93 18.26 14.34
N ILE A 26 2.87 17.14 13.61
CA ILE A 26 3.71 16.90 12.43
C ILE A 26 3.38 17.92 11.34
N LYS A 27 2.10 18.19 11.10
CA LYS A 27 1.64 19.17 10.10
C LYS A 27 2.20 20.56 10.41
N GLU A 28 2.10 21.03 11.65
CA GLU A 28 2.65 22.32 12.06
C GLU A 28 4.17 22.36 11.96
N TYR A 29 4.85 21.31 12.39
CA TYR A 29 6.30 21.21 12.28
C TYR A 29 6.77 21.29 10.83
N VAL A 30 6.12 20.54 9.92
CA VAL A 30 6.43 20.55 8.49
C VAL A 30 6.17 21.93 7.90
N LYS A 31 5.05 22.58 8.21
CA LYS A 31 4.78 23.96 7.77
C LYS A 31 5.84 24.95 8.25
N GLY A 32 6.32 24.81 9.49
CA GLY A 32 7.36 25.68 10.04
C GLY A 32 8.75 25.45 9.41
N LYS A 33 9.00 24.28 8.82
CA LYS A 33 10.25 23.96 8.13
C LYS A 33 10.26 24.32 6.65
N LEU A 34 9.08 24.52 6.07
CA LEU A 34 8.93 24.74 4.64
C LEU A 34 8.78 26.22 4.31
N PRO A 35 9.23 26.67 3.12
CA PRO A 35 9.01 28.04 2.68
C PRO A 35 7.52 28.45 2.68
N PRO A 36 7.19 29.73 2.93
CA PRO A 36 5.80 30.19 3.05
C PRO A 36 4.95 29.90 1.81
N PHE A 37 5.56 29.86 0.62
CA PHE A 37 4.84 29.65 -0.64
C PHE A 37 4.29 28.23 -0.81
N ILE A 38 4.74 27.24 -0.02
CA ILE A 38 4.23 25.85 -0.08
C ILE A 38 3.37 25.45 1.12
N ALA A 39 3.15 26.34 2.08
CA ALA A 39 2.32 26.06 3.25
C ALA A 39 0.89 25.64 2.86
N GLY A 40 0.31 26.29 1.84
CA GLY A 40 -1.01 25.93 1.31
C GLY A 40 -1.05 24.57 0.61
N THR A 41 0.04 24.15 -0.02
CA THR A 41 0.16 22.80 -0.61
C THR A 41 0.18 21.72 0.46
N VAL A 42 0.88 21.96 1.57
CA VAL A 42 0.91 21.06 2.72
C VAL A 42 -0.48 20.93 3.33
N ASP A 43 -1.20 22.05 3.49
CA ASP A 43 -2.59 22.02 3.97
C ASP A 43 -3.50 21.16 3.10
N ASN A 44 -3.45 21.35 1.78
CA ASN A 44 -4.24 20.57 0.84
C ASN A 44 -3.86 19.08 0.83
N TRP A 45 -2.57 18.77 0.98
CA TRP A 45 -2.12 17.38 1.07
C TRP A 45 -2.64 16.69 2.33
N PHE A 46 -2.49 17.33 3.50
CA PHE A 46 -3.03 16.80 4.76
C PHE A 46 -4.56 16.68 4.74
N ALA A 47 -5.27 17.69 4.21
CA ALA A 47 -6.73 17.67 4.07
C ALA A 47 -7.22 16.56 3.11
N GLY A 48 -6.57 16.41 1.95
CA GLY A 48 -6.87 15.32 1.02
C GLY A 48 -6.56 13.93 1.58
N MET A 49 -5.63 13.84 2.54
CA MET A 49 -5.37 12.62 3.28
C MET A 49 -6.48 12.33 4.31
N SER A 50 -7.12 13.36 4.86
CA SER A 50 -8.30 13.28 5.75
C SER A 50 -9.51 12.66 5.08
N ASP A 51 -9.89 13.20 3.91
CA ASP A 51 -11.09 12.79 3.15
C ASP A 51 -10.97 11.41 2.48
N LYS A 52 -9.75 10.91 2.25
CA LYS A 52 -9.52 9.62 1.56
C LYS A 52 -9.85 8.37 2.38
N ALA A 53 -10.65 8.48 3.44
CA ALA A 53 -11.07 7.34 4.27
C ALA A 53 -12.21 6.51 3.65
N GLU A 54 -12.99 7.04 2.69
CA GLU A 54 -14.16 6.33 2.15
C GLU A 54 -14.04 5.88 0.68
N GLY A 55 -13.10 6.42 -0.12
CA GLY A 55 -13.10 6.21 -1.58
C GLY A 55 -12.15 5.15 -2.16
N LYS A 56 -11.15 4.67 -1.40
CA LYS A 56 -10.02 3.92 -2.00
C LYS A 56 -10.11 2.39 -1.95
N LYS A 57 -11.08 1.82 -1.21
CA LYS A 57 -11.27 0.36 -1.17
C LYS A 57 -11.82 -0.17 -2.50
N ALA A 58 -12.70 0.59 -3.16
CA ALA A 58 -13.21 0.25 -4.48
C ALA A 58 -12.10 0.28 -5.54
N GLY A 59 -11.33 1.38 -5.64
CA GLY A 59 -10.27 1.49 -6.64
C GLY A 59 -9.10 0.50 -6.47
N LEU A 60 -8.74 0.13 -5.24
CA LEU A 60 -7.72 -0.91 -5.00
C LEU A 60 -8.24 -2.32 -5.36
N MET A 61 -9.52 -2.58 -5.10
CA MET A 61 -10.13 -3.87 -5.41
C MET A 61 -10.40 -4.00 -6.92
N ASP A 62 -10.80 -2.94 -7.59
CA ASP A 62 -10.92 -2.88 -9.05
C ASP A 62 -9.56 -3.08 -9.73
N GLN A 63 -8.51 -2.40 -9.25
CA GLN A 63 -7.17 -2.56 -9.82
C GLN A 63 -6.57 -3.95 -9.57
N ALA A 64 -6.89 -4.58 -8.42
CA ALA A 64 -6.49 -5.94 -8.13
C ALA A 64 -7.26 -6.96 -8.99
N SER A 65 -8.55 -6.73 -9.23
CA SER A 65 -9.37 -7.55 -10.12
C SER A 65 -8.91 -7.43 -11.56
N ASP A 66 -8.69 -6.23 -12.08
CA ASP A 66 -8.17 -6.01 -13.44
C ASP A 66 -6.79 -6.66 -13.64
N PHE A 67 -5.94 -6.63 -12.61
CA PHE A 67 -4.65 -7.32 -12.66
C PHE A 67 -4.82 -8.84 -12.62
N LEU A 68 -5.69 -9.38 -11.76
CA LEU A 68 -5.97 -10.82 -11.71
C LEU A 68 -6.61 -11.33 -12.99
N ASP A 69 -7.52 -10.59 -13.61
CA ASP A 69 -8.16 -10.97 -14.86
C ASP A 69 -7.15 -10.93 -16.02
N ASN A 70 -6.32 -9.90 -16.12
CA ASN A 70 -5.23 -9.84 -17.11
C ASN A 70 -4.14 -10.90 -16.86
N VAL A 71 -3.92 -11.28 -15.60
CA VAL A 71 -2.98 -12.34 -15.24
C VAL A 71 -3.60 -13.72 -15.44
N LYS A 72 -4.91 -13.91 -15.30
CA LYS A 72 -5.57 -15.21 -15.45
C LYS A 72 -5.33 -15.80 -16.84
N ASP A 73 -5.42 -14.98 -17.89
CA ASP A 73 -5.11 -15.38 -19.27
C ASP A 73 -3.62 -15.76 -19.47
N LYS A 74 -2.72 -15.27 -18.61
CA LYS A 74 -1.28 -15.61 -18.59
C LYS A 74 -0.90 -16.63 -17.53
N ALA A 75 -1.75 -16.87 -16.53
CA ALA A 75 -1.46 -17.71 -15.38
C ALA A 75 -1.60 -19.17 -15.76
N GLU A 76 -2.47 -19.51 -16.71
CA GLU A 76 -2.50 -20.84 -17.32
C GLU A 76 -1.17 -21.13 -18.02
N ASP A 77 -0.67 -20.20 -18.85
CA ASP A 77 0.64 -20.32 -19.52
C ASP A 77 1.80 -20.38 -18.52
N TRP A 78 1.77 -19.56 -17.47
CA TRP A 78 2.84 -19.52 -16.45
C TRP A 78 2.80 -20.74 -15.52
N ALA A 79 1.62 -21.28 -15.22
CA ALA A 79 1.46 -22.50 -14.43
C ALA A 79 1.92 -23.74 -15.21
N GLU A 80 1.65 -23.81 -16.51
CA GLU A 80 2.20 -24.84 -17.41
C GLU A 80 3.74 -24.72 -17.46
N GLU A 81 4.28 -23.51 -17.71
CA GLU A 81 5.73 -23.30 -17.82
C GLU A 81 6.48 -23.52 -16.48
N ALA A 82 5.83 -23.21 -15.35
CA ALA A 82 6.37 -23.48 -14.02
C ALA A 82 6.30 -24.97 -13.65
N LYS A 83 5.24 -25.70 -14.04
CA LYS A 83 5.18 -27.16 -13.87
C LYS A 83 6.28 -27.85 -14.65
N ASP A 84 6.53 -27.43 -15.90
CA ASP A 84 7.59 -27.99 -16.72
C ASP A 84 8.98 -27.74 -16.09
N LYS A 85 9.29 -26.50 -15.71
CA LYS A 85 10.58 -26.18 -15.06
C LYS A 85 10.78 -26.85 -13.71
N VAL A 86 9.73 -26.96 -12.90
CA VAL A 86 9.79 -27.67 -11.60
C VAL A 86 9.96 -29.17 -11.83
N SER A 87 9.28 -29.76 -12.81
CA SER A 87 9.41 -31.17 -13.13
C SER A 87 10.81 -31.53 -13.67
N ASP A 88 11.39 -30.66 -14.50
CA ASP A 88 12.76 -30.81 -15.01
C ASP A 88 13.81 -30.73 -13.90
N PHE A 89 13.64 -29.81 -12.94
CA PHE A 89 14.47 -29.75 -11.74
C PHE A 89 14.34 -31.03 -10.89
N PHE A 90 13.11 -31.49 -10.66
CA PHE A 90 12.85 -32.69 -9.85
C PHE A 90 13.36 -33.99 -10.51
N ASN A 91 13.30 -34.07 -11.84
CA ASN A 91 13.84 -35.22 -12.58
C ASN A 91 15.38 -35.18 -12.68
N LYS A 92 15.98 -33.99 -12.72
CA LYS A 92 17.44 -33.84 -12.72
C LYS A 92 18.07 -34.31 -11.42
N ASP A 93 17.43 -34.05 -10.26
CA ASP A 93 17.86 -34.58 -8.97
C ASP A 93 17.69 -36.11 -8.86
N LYS A 94 16.74 -36.71 -9.60
CA LYS A 94 16.49 -38.17 -9.54
C LYS A 94 17.37 -39.01 -10.47
N LYS A 95 18.05 -38.39 -11.46
CA LYS A 95 19.01 -39.07 -12.35
C LYS A 95 20.48 -38.80 -11.99
N GLY A 96 20.75 -38.01 -10.95
CA GLY A 96 22.09 -37.66 -10.48
C GLY A 96 22.49 -38.25 -9.13
N ALA A 97 21.73 -39.22 -8.59
CA ALA A 97 22.06 -39.99 -7.39
C ALA A 97 22.23 -41.47 -7.73
#